data_AF-A0A0P1ECG9-F1
#
_entry.id   AF-A0A0P1ECG9-F1
#
_cell.length_a   1.000
_cell.length_b   1.000
_cell.length_c   1.000
_cell.angle_alpha   90.00
_cell.angle_beta   90.00
_cell.angle_gamma   90.00
#
_symmetry.space_group_name_H-M   'P 1'
#
loop_
_entity.id
_entity.type
_entity.pdbx_description
1 polymer ?
#
loop_
_entity_poly.entity_id
_entity_poly.type
_entity_poly.pdbx_seq_one_letter_code
_entity_poly.pdbx_strand_id
1 'polypeptide(L)'
;MSLNFTILLVFAVTLASPAASQVISDVQSYLAQNATQQEIFLTRQLRAQPNLAAECAPGTDAASFRPRFEVWLDENPTFTTRPAQFAITAALVDFCKQPTSSR
;
A
#
# COMPACT_ATOMS: atom_id res chain seq x y z
N MET A 1 20.32 19.02 54.77
CA MET A 1 21.05 18.16 53.81
C MET A 1 20.13 17.04 53.34
N SER A 2 20.40 16.55 52.14
CA SER A 2 19.73 15.45 51.41
C SER A 2 18.57 15.87 50.49
N LEU A 3 19.00 16.25 49.27
CA LEU A 3 18.22 16.22 48.04
C LEU A 3 17.68 14.81 47.81
N ASN A 4 16.39 14.66 47.53
CA ASN A 4 15.86 13.48 46.86
C ASN A 4 15.34 13.88 45.49
N PHE A 5 16.16 13.56 44.51
CA PHE A 5 16.05 13.83 43.09
C PHE A 5 15.18 12.73 42.47
N THR A 6 13.85 12.85 42.56
CA THR A 6 12.94 11.89 41.94
C THR A 6 12.77 12.24 40.46
N ILE A 7 13.69 11.72 39.65
CA ILE A 7 13.57 11.66 38.19
C ILE A 7 12.40 10.73 37.88
N LEU A 8 11.21 11.29 37.67
CA LEU A 8 10.07 10.55 37.14
C LEU A 8 10.07 10.75 35.62
N LEU A 9 10.76 9.83 34.95
CA LEU A 9 10.67 9.52 33.53
C LEU A 9 9.21 9.18 33.20
N VAL A 10 8.39 10.21 32.93
CA VAL A 10 7.07 10.00 32.35
C VAL A 10 7.30 9.77 30.86
N PHE A 11 7.23 8.49 30.51
CA PHE A 11 7.14 7.96 29.17
C PHE A 11 6.35 8.89 28.25
N ALA A 12 7.04 9.44 27.24
CA ALA A 12 6.40 9.94 26.05
C ALA A 12 5.77 8.73 25.33
N VAL A 13 4.57 8.34 25.76
CA VAL A 13 3.67 7.52 24.95
C VAL A 13 3.27 8.41 23.79
N THR A 14 4.06 8.35 22.71
CA THR A 14 3.61 8.79 21.40
C THR A 14 2.41 7.92 21.07
N LEU A 15 1.23 8.48 21.29
CA LEU A 15 -0.03 7.97 20.79
C LEU A 15 0.13 7.92 19.27
N ALA A 16 0.53 6.75 18.76
CA ALA A 16 0.29 6.37 17.39
C ALA A 16 -1.20 6.58 17.17
N SER A 17 -1.55 7.69 16.52
CA SER A 17 -2.92 7.96 16.16
C SER A 17 -3.35 6.77 15.29
N PRO A 18 -4.43 6.05 15.61
CA PRO A 18 -4.99 5.13 14.64
C PRO A 18 -5.43 6.02 13.49
N ALA A 19 -4.61 6.10 12.44
CA ALA A 19 -5.05 6.65 11.17
C ALA A 19 -6.34 5.90 10.87
N ALA A 20 -7.47 6.61 10.90
CA ALA A 20 -8.78 6.04 10.67
C ALA A 20 -8.68 5.24 9.38
N SER A 21 -8.63 3.92 9.51
CA SER A 21 -8.45 3.03 8.37
C SER A 21 -9.80 3.01 7.68
N GLN A 22 -10.02 4.02 6.83
CA GLN A 22 -11.18 4.05 5.95
C GLN A 22 -11.15 2.73 5.18
N VAL A 23 -12.29 2.03 5.16
CA VAL A 23 -12.38 0.74 4.51
C VAL A 23 -12.24 0.97 3.01
N ILE A 24 -11.05 0.71 2.48
CA ILE A 24 -10.80 0.72 1.04
C ILE A 24 -11.55 -0.46 0.44
N SER A 25 -12.62 -0.16 -0.28
CA SER A 25 -13.50 -1.16 -0.92
C SER A 25 -13.37 -1.13 -2.44
N ASP A 26 -13.27 0.07 -3.01
CA ASP A 26 -13.12 0.33 -4.45
C ASP A 26 -11.91 1.23 -4.77
N VAL A 27 -11.57 1.32 -6.06
CA VAL A 27 -10.42 2.11 -6.52
C VAL A 27 -10.58 3.60 -6.21
N GLN A 28 -11.79 4.17 -6.23
CA GLN A 28 -11.99 5.58 -5.86
C GLN A 28 -11.64 5.83 -4.40
N SER A 29 -12.10 4.94 -3.50
CA SER A 29 -11.79 4.99 -2.08
C SER A 29 -10.29 4.81 -1.80
N TYR A 30 -9.59 4.03 -2.63
CA TYR A 30 -8.13 3.91 -2.62
C TYR A 30 -7.43 5.21 -3.07
N LEU A 31 -7.85 5.80 -4.18
CA LEU A 31 -7.27 7.04 -4.72
C LEU A 31 -7.54 8.25 -3.82
N ALA A 32 -8.63 8.24 -3.05
CA ALA A 32 -8.94 9.26 -2.06
C ALA A 32 -8.06 9.20 -0.80
N GLN A 33 -7.32 8.10 -0.59
CA GLN A 33 -6.41 7.97 0.54
C GLN A 33 -5.11 8.74 0.33
N ASN A 34 -4.42 9.05 1.43
CA ASN A 34 -3.04 9.51 1.33
C ASN A 34 -2.09 8.36 0.93
N ALA A 35 -0.91 8.76 0.45
CA ALA A 35 0.16 7.87 -0.01
C ALA A 35 0.50 6.73 0.98
N THR A 36 0.54 7.03 2.28
CA THR A 36 0.85 6.02 3.31
C THR A 36 -0.26 4.97 3.45
N GLN A 37 -1.52 5.39 3.44
CA GLN A 37 -2.64 4.45 3.52
C GLN A 37 -2.76 3.58 2.26
N GLN A 38 -2.46 4.17 1.09
CA GLN A 38 -2.36 3.42 -0.17
C GLN A 38 -1.27 2.34 -0.10
N GLU A 39 -0.06 2.69 0.36
CA GLU A 39 1.05 1.74 0.54
C GLU A 39 0.73 0.62 1.54
N ILE A 40 0.08 0.95 2.66
CA ILE A 40 -0.36 -0.04 3.64
C ILE A 40 -1.35 -1.02 3.01
N PHE A 41 -2.33 -0.50 2.25
CA PHE A 41 -3.30 -1.33 1.56
C PHE A 41 -2.64 -2.23 0.51
N LEU A 42 -1.80 -1.67 -0.35
CA LEU A 42 -1.06 -2.42 -1.36
C LEU A 42 -0.17 -3.49 -0.74
N THR A 43 0.53 -3.17 0.36
CA THR A 43 1.35 -4.15 1.09
C THR A 43 0.50 -5.35 1.55
N ARG A 44 -0.71 -5.10 2.07
CA ARG A 44 -1.62 -6.17 2.48
C ARG A 44 -2.08 -7.00 1.27
N GLN A 45 -2.40 -6.36 0.14
CA GLN A 45 -2.83 -7.06 -1.06
C GLN A 45 -1.72 -7.91 -1.69
N LEU A 46 -0.50 -7.38 -1.80
CA LEU A 46 0.66 -8.10 -2.31
C LEU A 46 1.00 -9.31 -1.41
N ARG A 47 0.92 -9.15 -0.09
CA ARG A 47 1.13 -10.25 0.87
C ARG A 47 0.02 -11.31 0.84
N ALA A 48 -1.20 -10.94 0.50
CA ALA A 48 -2.31 -11.88 0.35
C ALA A 48 -2.18 -12.74 -0.93
N GLN A 49 -1.38 -12.30 -1.91
CA GLN A 49 -1.18 -12.98 -3.19
C GLN A 49 0.31 -13.19 -3.48
N PRO A 50 1.05 -13.89 -2.59
CA PRO A 50 2.51 -13.91 -2.61
C PRO A 50 3.08 -14.53 -3.89
N ASN A 51 2.43 -15.56 -4.44
CA ASN A 51 2.88 -16.22 -5.67
C ASN A 51 2.75 -15.28 -6.88
N LEU A 52 1.59 -14.62 -7.02
CA LEU A 52 1.34 -13.69 -8.11
C LEU A 52 2.26 -12.47 -8.02
N ALA A 53 2.47 -11.94 -6.82
CA ALA A 53 3.41 -10.84 -6.60
C ALA A 53 4.85 -11.25 -6.92
N ALA A 54 5.28 -12.45 -6.50
CA ALA A 54 6.62 -12.96 -6.77
C ALA A 54 6.87 -13.20 -8.27
N GLU A 55 5.85 -13.65 -9.01
CA GLU A 55 5.95 -13.92 -10.45
C GLU A 55 5.86 -12.63 -11.28
N CYS A 56 4.89 -11.76 -10.98
CA CYS A 56 4.56 -10.61 -11.84
C CYS A 56 5.27 -9.32 -11.46
N ALA A 57 5.71 -9.20 -10.20
CA ALA A 57 6.37 -8.00 -9.69
C ALA A 57 7.52 -8.39 -8.74
N PRO A 58 8.48 -9.23 -9.18
CA PRO A 58 9.55 -9.72 -8.33
C PRO A 58 10.35 -8.56 -7.74
N GLY A 59 10.58 -8.59 -6.43
CA GLY A 59 11.34 -7.55 -5.72
C GLY A 59 10.64 -6.17 -5.64
N THR A 60 9.41 -6.04 -6.13
CA THR A 60 8.64 -4.80 -6.04
C THR A 60 7.95 -4.72 -4.69
N ASP A 61 8.20 -3.64 -3.96
CA ASP A 61 7.49 -3.31 -2.72
C ASP A 61 6.25 -2.44 -2.99
N ALA A 62 5.42 -2.18 -1.99
CA ALA A 62 4.21 -1.38 -2.17
C ALA A 62 4.50 0.07 -2.61
N ALA A 63 5.62 0.65 -2.17
CA ALA A 63 6.01 2.01 -2.51
C ALA A 63 6.39 2.15 -3.99
N SER A 64 7.09 1.15 -4.55
CA SER A 64 7.43 1.06 -5.97
C SER A 64 6.28 0.56 -6.84
N PHE A 65 5.38 -0.28 -6.29
CA PHE A 65 4.19 -0.75 -7.00
C PHE A 65 3.13 0.34 -7.16
N ARG A 66 2.92 1.21 -6.15
CA ARG A 66 1.92 2.28 -6.17
C ARG A 66 1.94 3.13 -7.45
N PRO A 67 3.05 3.79 -7.82
CA PRO A 67 3.06 4.65 -9.01
C PRO A 67 2.81 3.86 -10.30
N ARG A 68 3.28 2.61 -10.38
CA ARG A 68 3.00 1.73 -11.54
C ARG A 68 1.52 1.38 -11.62
N PHE A 69 0.89 1.09 -10.47
CA PHE A 69 -0.52 0.79 -10.39
C PHE A 69 -1.39 2.01 -10.76
N GLU A 70 -1.01 3.21 -10.33
CA GLU A 70 -1.71 4.46 -10.69
C GLU A 70 -1.62 4.73 -12.20
N VAL A 71 -0.43 4.61 -12.80
CA VAL A 71 -0.28 4.71 -14.26
C VAL A 71 -1.11 3.66 -14.99
N TRP A 72 -1.12 2.42 -14.50
CA TRP A 72 -1.95 1.36 -15.08
C TRP A 72 -3.44 1.67 -14.97
N LEU A 73 -3.91 2.30 -13.89
CA LEU A 73 -5.31 2.73 -13.73
C LEU A 73 -5.68 3.82 -14.74
N ASP A 74 -4.77 4.76 -15.03
CA ASP A 74 -4.97 5.80 -16.05
C ASP A 74 -5.12 5.18 -17.45
N GLU A 75 -4.33 4.13 -17.74
CA GLU A 75 -4.40 3.38 -18.99
C GLU A 75 -5.62 2.45 -19.07
N ASN A 76 -6.17 2.04 -17.91
CA ASN A 76 -7.27 1.09 -17.78
C ASN A 76 -8.46 1.67 -17.00
N PRO A 77 -9.10 2.75 -17.48
CA PRO A 77 -10.07 3.53 -16.72
C PRO A 77 -11.30 2.71 -16.29
N THR A 78 -11.62 1.60 -16.97
CA THR A 78 -12.71 0.69 -16.60
C THR A 78 -12.54 0.04 -15.23
N PHE A 79 -11.32 0.02 -14.69
CA PHE A 79 -11.03 -0.52 -13.36
C PHE A 79 -11.22 0.49 -12.22
N THR A 80 -11.31 1.78 -12.53
CA THR A 80 -11.47 2.85 -11.52
C THR A 80 -12.79 2.79 -10.75
N THR A 81 -13.79 2.05 -11.26
CA THR A 81 -15.09 1.82 -10.61
C THR A 81 -15.20 0.43 -9.99
N ARG A 82 -14.11 -0.36 -10.02
CA ARG A 82 -14.09 -1.74 -9.54
C ARG A 82 -13.59 -1.83 -8.10
N PRO A 83 -13.83 -2.97 -7.42
CA PRO A 83 -13.19 -3.25 -6.14
C PRO A 83 -11.67 -3.11 -6.24
N ALA A 84 -11.04 -2.43 -5.28
CA ALA A 84 -9.61 -2.11 -5.36
C ALA A 84 -8.75 -3.38 -5.43
N GLN A 85 -9.12 -4.41 -4.68
CA GLN A 85 -8.45 -5.72 -4.71
C GLN A 85 -8.49 -6.35 -6.11
N PHE A 86 -9.64 -6.28 -6.80
CA PHE A 86 -9.78 -6.82 -8.15
C PHE A 86 -8.89 -6.07 -9.15
N ALA A 87 -8.87 -4.74 -9.07
CA ALA A 87 -8.01 -3.92 -9.94
C ALA A 87 -6.51 -4.21 -9.70
N ILE A 88 -6.08 -4.39 -8.45
CA ILE A 88 -4.69 -4.72 -8.12
C ILE A 88 -4.30 -6.10 -8.69
N THR A 89 -5.15 -7.11 -8.55
CA THR A 89 -4.90 -8.43 -9.14
C THR A 89 -4.82 -8.35 -10.65
N ALA A 90 -5.72 -7.59 -11.30
CA ALA A 90 -5.68 -7.39 -12.74
C ALA A 90 -4.39 -6.70 -13.20
N ALA A 91 -3.96 -5.64 -12.50
CA ALA A 91 -2.70 -4.94 -12.77
C ALA A 91 -1.48 -5.85 -12.63
N LEU A 92 -1.42 -6.68 -11.57
CA LEU A 92 -0.36 -7.67 -11.41
C LEU A 92 -0.32 -8.65 -12.57
N VAL A 93 -1.47 -9.22 -12.95
CA VAL A 93 -1.55 -10.15 -14.09
C VAL A 93 -1.12 -9.48 -15.40
N ASP A 94 -1.43 -8.19 -15.58
CA ASP A 94 -1.04 -7.46 -16.77
C ASP A 94 0.47 -7.18 -16.81
N PHE A 95 1.07 -6.80 -15.68
CA PHE A 95 2.53 -6.68 -15.55
C PHE A 95 3.25 -8.00 -15.79
N CYS A 96 2.65 -9.13 -15.42
CA CYS A 96 3.16 -10.46 -15.75
C CYS A 96 3.26 -10.72 -17.27
N LYS A 97 2.32 -10.16 -18.05
CA LYS A 97 2.24 -10.37 -19.50
C LYS A 97 3.15 -9.44 -20.28
N GLN A 98 3.57 -8.32 -19.68
CA GLN A 98 4.53 -7.43 -20.30
C GLN A 98 5.91 -8.13 -20.27
N PRO A 99 6.50 -8.49 -21.42
CA PRO A 99 7.85 -9.02 -21.43
C PRO A 99 8.74 -8.00 -20.75
N THR A 100 9.56 -8.43 -19.80
CA THR A 100 10.64 -7.64 -19.22
C THR A 100 11.56 -7.22 -20.36
N SER A 101 11.25 -6.09 -21.00
CA SER A 101 12.06 -5.51 -22.05
C SER A 101 13.35 -5.08 -21.37
N SER A 102 14.36 -5.94 -21.46
CA SER A 102 15.75 -5.58 -21.23
C SER A 102 16.05 -4.33 -22.05
N ARG A 103 16.23 -3.20 -21.37
CA ARG A 103 16.93 -2.04 -21.90
C ARG A 103 18.02 -1.69 -20.92
#